data_AF-B3DFQ0-F1
#
_entry.id   AF-B3DFQ0-F1
#
_cell.length_a   1.000
_cell.length_b   1.000
_cell.length_c   1.000
_cell.angle_alpha   90.00
_cell.angle_beta   90.00
_cell.angle_gamma   90.00
#
_symmetry.space_group_name_H-M   'P 1'
#
loop_
_entity.id
_entity.type
_entity.pdbx_description
1 polymer ?
#
loop_
_entity_poly.entity_id
_entity_poly.type
_entity_poly.pdbx_seq_one_letter_code
_entity_poly.pdbx_strand_id
1 'polypeptide(L)'
;MQSVDAKLSRSSLLLALQRYSTSVHNMEQTILLPSLLRDIPYNDAPGATDNSMDLYENYLMLKDIKNMVESGLVPHEDGEYHTCLQKDLEPLLEAEPEVLFHFHLCGLFTVMATLGKKSQNLTEKYLDIIGFSR
;
A
#
# COMPACT_ATOMS: atom_id res chain seq x y z
N MET A 1 -30.86 -7.05 12.57
CA MET A 1 -29.58 -7.62 12.09
C MET A 1 -28.90 -6.77 11.00
N GLN A 2 -29.59 -5.88 10.27
CA GLN A 2 -29.04 -5.14 9.11
C GLN A 2 -27.89 -4.14 9.34
N SER A 3 -27.58 -3.71 10.57
CA SER A 3 -26.59 -2.63 10.78
C SER A 3 -25.13 -3.08 10.71
N VAL A 4 -24.83 -4.36 10.95
CA VAL A 4 -23.45 -4.87 10.94
C VAL A 4 -23.00 -5.11 9.50
N ASP A 5 -23.84 -5.76 8.68
CA ASP A 5 -23.54 -6.00 7.26
C ASP A 5 -23.31 -4.69 6.47
N ALA A 6 -24.09 -3.64 6.75
CA ALA A 6 -23.94 -2.34 6.09
C ALA A 6 -22.69 -1.56 6.53
N LYS A 7 -22.13 -1.84 7.71
CA LYS A 7 -20.85 -1.27 8.17
C LYS A 7 -19.68 -2.09 7.60
N LEU A 8 -19.76 -3.41 7.68
CA LEU A 8 -18.78 -4.32 7.09
C LEU A 8 -18.63 -4.13 5.58
N SER A 9 -19.72 -3.81 4.87
CA SER A 9 -19.67 -3.53 3.43
C SER A 9 -18.90 -2.25 3.07
N ARG A 10 -18.77 -1.28 3.99
CA ARG A 10 -17.93 -0.09 3.76
C ARG A 10 -16.48 -0.31 4.16
N SER A 11 -16.24 -1.19 5.12
CA SER A 11 -14.93 -1.51 5.70
C SER A 11 -14.52 -2.95 5.41
N SER A 12 -14.69 -3.40 4.17
CA SER A 12 -14.24 -4.72 3.73
C SER A 12 -12.80 -4.64 3.26
N LEU A 13 -11.94 -5.51 3.82
CA LEU A 13 -10.57 -5.68 3.33
C LEU A 13 -10.55 -6.01 1.83
N LEU A 14 -11.46 -6.85 1.36
CA LEU A 14 -11.55 -7.21 -0.07
C LEU A 14 -11.84 -5.99 -0.95
N LEU A 15 -12.71 -5.09 -0.48
CA LEU A 15 -12.98 -3.84 -1.20
C LEU A 15 -11.80 -2.88 -1.15
N ALA A 16 -11.09 -2.81 -0.03
CA ALA A 16 -9.86 -2.01 0.06
C ALA A 16 -8.79 -2.53 -0.90
N LEU A 17 -8.64 -3.86 -0.98
CA LEU A 17 -7.77 -4.55 -1.93
C LEU A 17 -8.14 -4.24 -3.38
N GLN A 18 -9.41 -4.40 -3.74
CA GLN A 18 -9.92 -4.12 -5.09
C GLN A 18 -9.71 -2.64 -5.46
N ARG A 19 -9.97 -1.71 -4.54
CA ARG A 19 -9.74 -0.28 -4.75
C ARG A 19 -8.27 0.01 -4.98
N TYR A 20 -7.39 -0.55 -4.16
CA TYR A 20 -5.95 -0.43 -4.36
C TYR A 20 -5.52 -0.97 -5.73
N SER A 21 -5.92 -2.19 -6.10
CA SER A 21 -5.58 -2.77 -7.40
C SER A 21 -6.10 -1.91 -8.56
N THR A 22 -7.29 -1.34 -8.42
CA THR A 22 -7.86 -0.40 -9.40
C THR A 22 -7.03 0.89 -9.48
N SER A 23 -6.63 1.47 -8.36
CA SER A 23 -5.80 2.68 -8.34
C SER A 23 -4.43 2.44 -8.95
N VAL A 24 -3.77 1.32 -8.65
CA VAL A 24 -2.49 0.95 -9.27
C VAL A 24 -2.66 0.61 -10.75
N HIS A 25 -3.75 -0.06 -11.15
CA HIS A 25 -4.02 -0.30 -12.56
C HIS A 25 -4.19 1.02 -13.33
N ASN A 26 -4.94 1.97 -12.79
CA ASN A 26 -5.08 3.32 -13.37
C ASN A 26 -3.74 4.05 -13.44
N MET A 27 -2.91 3.94 -12.39
CA MET A 27 -1.56 4.48 -12.35
C MET A 27 -0.69 3.90 -13.48
N GLU A 28 -0.71 2.58 -13.68
CA GLU A 28 0.03 1.90 -14.77
C GLU A 28 -0.44 2.31 -16.16
N GLN A 29 -1.74 2.55 -16.35
CA GLN A 29 -2.28 3.03 -17.63
C GLN A 29 -1.94 4.50 -17.90
N THR A 30 -1.76 5.30 -16.84
CA THR A 30 -1.48 6.73 -16.97
C THR A 30 0.01 7.01 -17.17
N ILE A 31 0.88 6.28 -16.46
CA ILE A 31 2.33 6.52 -16.45
C ILE A 31 2.99 5.80 -17.63
N LEU A 32 3.07 6.50 -18.75
CA LEU A 32 3.65 5.97 -19.99
C LEU A 32 5.18 6.09 -20.04
N LEU A 33 5.76 7.01 -19.27
CA LEU A 33 7.20 7.22 -19.20
C LEU A 33 7.70 7.25 -17.73
N PRO A 34 7.86 6.08 -17.08
CA PRO A 34 8.26 6.00 -15.67
C PRO A 34 9.60 6.64 -15.35
N SER A 35 10.51 6.76 -16.33
CA SER A 35 11.81 7.41 -16.14
C SER A 35 11.71 8.88 -15.74
N LEU A 36 10.58 9.55 -16.02
CA LEU A 36 10.34 10.93 -15.58
C LEU A 36 10.17 11.06 -14.06
N LEU A 37 9.97 9.93 -13.35
CA LEU A 37 9.76 9.90 -11.92
C LEU A 37 11.07 9.79 -11.11
N ARG A 38 12.19 9.53 -11.79
CA ARG A 38 13.49 9.37 -11.12
C ARG A 38 13.94 10.66 -10.48
N ASP A 39 14.59 10.53 -9.32
CA ASP A 39 15.18 11.63 -8.56
C ASP A 39 14.16 12.69 -8.10
N ILE A 40 12.85 12.41 -8.21
CA ILE A 40 11.78 13.29 -7.70
C ILE A 40 11.35 12.79 -6.32
N PRO A 41 11.42 13.64 -5.27
CA PRO A 41 11.00 13.24 -3.94
C PRO A 41 9.49 12.99 -3.88
N TYR A 42 9.07 11.96 -3.15
CA TYR A 42 7.64 11.67 -2.98
C TYR A 42 6.89 12.79 -2.23
N ASN A 43 7.51 13.36 -1.19
CA ASN A 43 6.93 14.45 -0.40
C ASN A 43 7.81 15.70 -0.48
N ASP A 44 7.18 16.85 -0.72
CA ASP A 44 7.85 18.14 -0.84
C ASP A 44 8.07 18.81 0.53
N ALA A 45 7.59 18.21 1.63
CA ALA A 45 7.69 18.78 2.96
C ALA A 45 9.15 18.76 3.47
N PRO A 46 9.74 19.94 3.77
CA PRO A 46 11.06 20.01 4.38
C PRO A 46 10.99 19.41 5.79
N GLY A 47 11.55 18.22 5.98
CA GLY A 47 11.54 17.51 7.26
C GLY A 47 10.59 16.31 7.33
N ALA A 48 10.00 15.86 6.22
CA ALA A 48 9.45 14.51 6.15
C ALA A 48 10.60 13.50 6.21
N THR A 49 10.97 13.15 7.43
CA THR A 49 11.84 12.02 7.74
C THR A 49 11.29 10.76 7.08
N ASP A 50 12.19 10.04 6.42
CA ASP A 50 12.15 8.57 6.29
C ASP A 50 11.42 7.94 5.10
N ASN A 51 11.20 8.66 3.99
CA ASN A 51 11.00 7.97 2.73
C ASN A 51 12.04 8.48 1.72
N SER A 52 13.26 7.91 1.80
CA SER A 52 14.36 8.15 0.87
C SER A 52 14.04 7.77 -0.57
N MET A 53 12.91 7.08 -0.75
CA MET A 53 12.46 6.54 -2.01
C MET A 53 11.93 7.63 -2.95
N ASP A 54 12.49 7.71 -4.16
CA ASP A 54 11.99 8.61 -5.21
C ASP A 54 10.66 8.13 -5.79
N LEU A 55 9.98 8.96 -6.61
CA LEU A 55 8.70 8.56 -7.22
C LEU A 55 8.82 7.30 -8.10
N TYR A 56 9.96 7.06 -8.73
CA TYR A 56 10.16 5.89 -9.59
C TYR A 56 10.23 4.59 -8.77
N GLU A 57 10.99 4.58 -7.69
CA GLU A 57 11.07 3.46 -6.76
C GLU A 57 9.72 3.21 -6.08
N ASN A 58 8.99 4.28 -5.73
CA ASN A 58 7.62 4.15 -5.21
C ASN A 58 6.67 3.53 -6.23
N TYR A 59 6.82 3.87 -7.52
CA TYR A 59 6.05 3.27 -8.61
C TYR A 59 6.33 1.77 -8.73
N LEU A 60 7.59 1.35 -8.66
CA LEU A 60 7.96 -0.07 -8.69
C LEU A 60 7.39 -0.83 -7.49
N MET A 61 7.57 -0.31 -6.28
CA MET A 61 7.03 -0.90 -5.05
C MET A 61 5.51 -1.10 -5.14
N LEU A 62 4.77 -0.11 -5.63
CA LEU A 62 3.31 -0.21 -5.79
C LEU A 62 2.91 -1.27 -6.81
N LYS A 63 3.71 -1.51 -7.85
CA LYS A 63 3.46 -2.57 -8.83
C LYS A 63 3.77 -3.95 -8.28
N ASP A 64 4.88 -4.08 -7.57
CA ASP A 64 5.27 -5.35 -6.97
C ASP A 64 4.25 -5.81 -5.94
N ILE A 65 3.73 -4.89 -5.12
CA ILE A 65 2.65 -5.18 -4.19
C ILE A 65 1.35 -5.56 -4.91
N LYS A 66 0.99 -4.90 -6.02
CA LYS A 66 -0.19 -5.28 -6.81
C LYS A 66 -0.05 -6.70 -7.34
N ASN A 67 1.12 -7.06 -7.86
CA ASN A 67 1.40 -8.42 -8.34
C ASN A 67 1.31 -9.44 -7.20
N MET A 68 1.83 -9.12 -6.02
CA MET A 68 1.73 -9.96 -4.83
C MET A 68 0.26 -10.20 -4.43
N VAL A 69 -0.53 -9.12 -4.42
CA VAL A 69 -1.97 -9.14 -4.12
C VAL A 69 -2.75 -9.99 -5.12
N GLU A 70 -2.48 -9.83 -6.42
CA GLU A 70 -3.23 -10.51 -7.49
C GLU A 70 -2.83 -12.00 -7.62
N SER A 71 -1.56 -12.32 -7.39
CA SER A 71 -1.09 -13.70 -7.39
C SER A 71 -1.46 -14.46 -6.12
N GLY A 72 -1.72 -13.75 -5.02
CA GLY A 72 -1.91 -14.34 -3.70
C GLY A 72 -0.65 -15.01 -3.14
N LEU A 73 0.51 -14.76 -3.77
CA LEU A 73 1.79 -15.34 -3.37
C LEU A 73 2.48 -14.41 -2.40
N VAL A 74 2.81 -14.94 -1.23
CA VAL A 74 3.77 -14.31 -0.32
C VAL A 74 5.12 -14.98 -0.59
N PRO A 75 6.20 -14.22 -0.82
CA PRO A 75 7.54 -14.80 -0.90
C PRO A 75 7.77 -15.70 0.31
N HIS A 76 8.26 -16.91 0.08
CA HIS A 76 8.72 -17.75 1.19
C HIS A 76 10.02 -17.13 1.69
N GLU A 77 9.93 -16.31 2.75
CA GLU A 77 11.10 -15.63 3.30
C GLU A 77 11.84 -16.58 4.23
N ASP A 78 12.75 -17.37 3.65
CA ASP A 78 13.75 -18.12 4.40
C ASP A 78 14.78 -17.14 4.98
N GLY A 79 14.50 -16.60 6.17
CA GLY A 79 15.50 -15.96 7.01
C GLY A 79 15.40 -14.43 7.15
N GLU A 80 15.59 -13.99 8.41
CA GLU A 80 15.87 -12.62 8.87
C GLU A 80 14.69 -11.65 9.04
N TYR A 81 13.81 -11.41 8.06
CA TYR A 81 12.72 -10.44 8.24
C TYR A 81 11.66 -10.89 9.26
N HIS A 82 11.32 -12.18 9.22
CA HIS A 82 10.44 -12.80 10.23
C HIS A 82 10.99 -12.59 11.64
N THR A 83 12.29 -12.79 11.85
CA THR A 83 12.93 -12.63 13.17
C THR A 83 12.89 -11.19 13.67
N CYS A 84 13.04 -10.20 12.78
CA CYS A 84 12.99 -8.79 13.15
C CYS A 84 11.58 -8.36 13.57
N LEU A 85 10.56 -8.74 12.79
CA LEU A 85 9.17 -8.46 13.16
C LEU A 85 8.77 -9.19 14.45
N GLN A 86 9.30 -10.39 14.68
CA GLN A 86 8.93 -11.21 15.84
C GLN A 86 9.32 -10.55 17.17
N LYS A 87 10.47 -9.85 17.24
CA LYS A 87 10.93 -9.18 18.47
C LYS A 87 10.06 -7.98 18.85
N ASP A 88 9.72 -7.13 17.88
CA ASP A 88 8.88 -5.96 18.14
C ASP A 88 7.41 -6.34 18.38
N LEU A 89 6.98 -7.51 17.87
CA LEU A 89 5.64 -8.05 18.06
C LEU A 89 5.52 -9.04 19.23
N GLU A 90 6.56 -9.28 20.05
CA GLU A 90 6.49 -10.20 21.19
C GLU A 90 5.23 -10.01 22.07
N PRO A 91 4.83 -8.78 22.47
CA PRO A 91 3.60 -8.56 23.23
C PRO A 91 2.32 -8.93 22.47
N LEU A 92 2.36 -8.90 21.14
CA LEU A 92 1.25 -9.28 20.28
C LEU A 92 1.15 -10.80 20.15
N LEU A 93 2.28 -11.51 20.11
CA LEU A 93 2.33 -12.98 19.98
C LEU A 93 1.74 -13.71 21.20
N GLU A 94 1.72 -13.06 22.36
CA GLU A 94 1.06 -13.57 23.57
C GLU A 94 -0.46 -13.33 23.58
N ALA A 95 -1.01 -12.55 22.65
CA ALA A 95 -2.44 -12.26 22.60
C ALA A 95 -3.26 -13.44 22.08
N GLU A 96 -4.55 -13.46 22.42
CA GLU A 96 -5.50 -14.46 21.93
C GLU A 96 -5.56 -14.44 20.38
N PRO A 97 -5.65 -15.61 19.71
CA PRO A 97 -5.66 -15.70 18.25
C PRO A 97 -6.69 -14.80 17.56
N GLU A 98 -7.86 -14.61 18.17
CA GLU A 98 -8.93 -13.74 17.68
C GLU A 98 -8.53 -12.25 17.72
N VAL A 99 -7.82 -11.83 18.77
CA VAL A 99 -7.30 -10.46 18.92
C VAL A 99 -6.21 -10.21 17.88
N LEU A 100 -5.30 -11.18 17.71
CA LEU A 100 -4.27 -11.16 16.68
C LEU A 100 -4.86 -11.06 15.27
N PHE A 101 -5.85 -11.91 14.97
CA PHE A 101 -6.52 -11.89 13.68
C PHE A 101 -7.19 -10.54 13.41
N HIS A 102 -7.91 -9.98 14.39
CA HIS A 102 -8.55 -8.68 14.25
C HIS A 102 -7.54 -7.54 14.06
N PHE A 103 -6.43 -7.56 14.81
CA PHE A 103 -5.35 -6.60 14.67
C PHE A 103 -4.77 -6.61 13.25
N HIS A 104 -4.39 -7.78 12.73
CA HIS A 104 -3.83 -7.91 11.39
C HIS A 104 -4.85 -7.56 10.30
N LEU A 105 -6.13 -7.92 10.46
CA LEU A 105 -7.18 -7.57 9.52
C LEU A 105 -7.35 -6.04 9.40
N CYS A 106 -7.40 -5.34 10.54
CA CYS A 106 -7.50 -3.89 10.61
C CYS A 106 -6.23 -3.19 10.11
N GLY A 107 -5.06 -3.71 10.47
CA GLY A 107 -3.75 -3.23 10.00
C GLY A 107 -3.64 -3.34 8.48
N LEU A 108 -3.93 -4.51 7.93
CA LEU A 108 -3.88 -4.74 6.49
C LEU A 108 -4.89 -3.86 5.74
N PHE A 109 -6.12 -3.69 6.25
CA PHE A 109 -7.08 -2.74 5.67
C PHE A 109 -6.51 -1.32 5.56
N THR A 110 -5.84 -0.86 6.62
CA THR A 110 -5.22 0.46 6.68
C THR A 110 -4.06 0.60 5.70
N VAL A 111 -3.22 -0.43 5.60
CA VAL A 111 -2.13 -0.49 4.62
C VAL A 111 -2.68 -0.41 3.20
N MET A 112 -3.70 -1.21 2.85
CA MET A 112 -4.29 -1.19 1.51
C MET A 112 -4.87 0.18 1.15
N ALA A 113 -5.58 0.82 2.08
CA ALA A 113 -6.12 2.16 1.87
C ALA A 113 -4.99 3.20 1.65
N THR A 114 -3.91 3.09 2.41
CA THR A 114 -2.74 3.97 2.31
C THR A 114 -2.02 3.80 0.97
N LEU A 115 -1.77 2.56 0.56
CA LEU A 115 -1.17 2.24 -0.74
C LEU A 115 -2.06 2.72 -1.90
N GLY A 116 -3.38 2.58 -1.77
CA GLY A 116 -4.34 3.10 -2.74
C GLY A 116 -4.20 4.62 -2.91
N LYS A 117 -4.18 5.36 -1.80
CA LYS A 117 -3.95 6.82 -1.83
C LYS A 117 -2.57 7.18 -2.39
N LYS A 118 -1.53 6.41 -2.04
CA LYS A 118 -0.16 6.61 -2.53
C LYS A 118 -0.09 6.47 -4.05
N SER A 119 -0.75 5.47 -4.63
CA SER A 119 -0.81 5.28 -6.08
C SER A 119 -1.59 6.38 -6.81
N GLN A 120 -2.66 6.89 -6.21
CA GLN A 120 -3.40 8.03 -6.74
C GLN A 120 -2.55 9.30 -6.74
N ASN A 121 -1.92 9.63 -5.61
CA ASN A 121 -1.03 10.79 -5.50
C ASN A 121 0.14 10.72 -6.49
N LEU A 122 0.71 9.53 -6.69
CA LEU A 122 1.80 9.33 -7.66
C LEU A 122 1.30 9.59 -9.09
N THR A 123 0.09 9.14 -9.42
CA THR A 123 -0.57 9.43 -10.70
C THR A 123 -0.79 10.94 -10.89
N GLU A 124 -1.28 11.63 -9.87
CA GLU A 124 -1.47 13.09 -9.89
C GLU A 124 -0.14 13.83 -10.08
N LYS A 125 0.91 13.45 -9.33
CA LYS A 125 2.27 14.01 -9.50
C LYS A 125 2.83 13.77 -10.90
N TYR A 126 2.61 12.59 -11.49
CA TYR A 126 3.00 12.35 -12.89
C TYR A 126 2.27 13.29 -13.85
N LEU A 127 0.96 13.47 -13.68
CA LEU A 127 0.16 14.40 -14.48
C LEU A 127 0.65 15.85 -14.33
N ASP A 128 1.06 16.27 -13.13
CA ASP A 128 1.69 17.58 -12.90
C ASP A 128 2.99 17.72 -13.72
N ILE A 129 3.86 16.72 -13.68
CA ILE A 129 5.16 16.70 -14.41
C ILE A 129 4.95 16.85 -15.91
N ILE A 130 3.95 16.18 -16.48
CA ILE A 130 3.66 16.24 -17.92
C ILE A 130 2.68 17.36 -18.31
N GLY A 131 2.24 18.18 -17.35
CA GLY A 131 1.38 19.34 -17.62
C GLY A 131 -0.10 19.00 -17.93
N PHE A 132 -0.59 17.86 -17.46
CA PHE A 132 -1.98 17.40 -17.64
C PHE A 132 -2.83 17.42 -16.36
N SER A 133 -2.27 17.87 -15.23
CA SER A 133 -3.03 18.10 -14.01
C SER A 133 -3.94 19.33 -14.15
N ARG A 134 -5.13 19.27 -13.55
CA ARG A 134 -6.16 20.32 -13.64
C ARG A 134 -5.99 21.39 -12.57
#